data_AF-A0A3N5M2Y5-F1
#
_entry.id   AF-A0A3N5M2Y5-F1
#
_cell.length_a   1.000
_cell.length_b   1.000
_cell.length_c   1.000
_cell.angle_alpha   90.00
_cell.angle_beta   90.00
_cell.angle_gamma   90.00
#
_symmetry.space_group_name_H-M   'P 1'
#
loop_
_entity.id
_entity.type
_entity.pdbx_description
1 polymer ?
#
loop_
_entity_poly.entity_id
_entity_poly.type
_entity_poly.pdbx_seq_one_letter_code
_entity_poly.pdbx_strand_id
1 'polypeptide(L)'
;MFTGIVRETGEVVNKDQTEAGATFRVRCREVFNDLGIGHSISVDGVCLTVTEKGTDSFTVFAVPETLRLTSLGRKSAGDRVNLEPAARLTDFLGGHLVQGHVDGTGEVLSVCREGDSRVFRFKAPAAVLHYCTLKGSIGVNGVSLTISGLGSDYFEVTIIPHTDEVTNFGQLQVGDLVNLEADVISKYVESHVKRVLGGAATLLFFGALLFGGSLPVPAKTVLIYHSTVANKGSPMVLRVARFKPDIFVEWESVSHQGTVHLYQDAVAEGRKFIFDSLFDAGVDAESPDAMTVWLSDFMYKELKEKGQAKIAFNNLPLKLKVVGTGTYGLAVDKVEKQIPVITVEDERKNTWAIYDDPGNPLIVEYKTPRYRRYLKSINTSSWPGLKWIKQIPPVK
;
A
#
# COMPACT_ATOMS: atom_id res chain seq x y z
N MET A 1 21.12 3.77 -21.66
CA MET A 1 20.66 2.45 -21.23
C MET A 1 21.82 1.49 -21.33
N PHE A 2 21.86 0.54 -20.41
CA PHE A 2 22.90 -0.45 -20.17
C PHE A 2 22.22 -1.79 -19.86
N THR A 3 23.03 -2.85 -19.76
CA THR A 3 22.57 -4.21 -19.49
C THR A 3 22.95 -4.70 -18.08
N GLY A 4 23.86 -3.97 -17.42
CA GLY A 4 24.45 -4.36 -16.16
C GLY A 4 25.51 -5.46 -16.30
N ILE A 5 26.00 -5.69 -17.52
CA ILE A 5 27.12 -6.59 -17.79
C ILE A 5 28.37 -5.73 -17.93
N VAL A 6 29.11 -5.62 -16.83
CA VAL A 6 30.37 -4.87 -16.76
C VAL A 6 31.37 -5.44 -17.77
N ARG A 7 31.97 -4.56 -18.57
CA ARG A 7 32.92 -4.92 -19.61
C ARG A 7 34.35 -4.89 -19.11
N GLU A 8 34.69 -3.94 -18.26
CA GLU A 8 35.99 -3.92 -17.59
C GLU A 8 35.93 -3.14 -16.28
N THR A 9 36.96 -3.32 -15.45
CA THR A 9 37.20 -2.45 -14.29
C THR A 9 38.28 -1.42 -14.66
N GLY A 10 37.91 -0.14 -14.67
CA GLY A 10 38.82 0.98 -14.88
C GLY A 10 39.42 1.52 -13.58
N GLU A 11 40.30 2.51 -13.71
CA GLU A 11 40.97 3.19 -12.59
C GLU A 11 40.76 4.70 -12.69
N VAL A 12 40.32 5.33 -11.61
CA VAL A 12 40.27 6.80 -11.51
C VAL A 12 41.70 7.31 -11.45
N VAL A 13 42.14 8.03 -12.48
CA VAL A 13 43.48 8.64 -12.54
C VAL A 13 43.51 9.98 -11.82
N ASN A 14 42.44 10.75 -11.96
CA ASN A 14 42.30 12.04 -11.31
C ASN A 14 40.83 12.37 -11.04
N LYS A 15 40.59 13.19 -10.01
CA LYS A 15 39.31 13.81 -9.69
C LYS A 15 39.54 15.27 -9.31
N ASP A 16 39.15 16.18 -10.20
CA ASP A 16 39.20 17.61 -9.96
C ASP A 16 37.80 18.09 -9.54
N GLN A 17 37.61 18.36 -8.24
CA GLN A 17 36.32 18.76 -7.69
C GLN A 17 36.25 20.26 -7.41
N THR A 18 35.13 20.87 -7.80
CA THR A 18 34.78 22.28 -7.59
C THR A 18 33.36 22.38 -7.06
N GLU A 19 32.88 23.60 -6.78
CA GLU A 19 31.47 23.82 -6.42
C GLU A 19 30.50 23.42 -7.54
N ALA A 20 30.94 23.47 -8.80
CA ALA A 20 30.11 23.11 -9.95
C ALA A 20 29.94 21.59 -10.12
N GLY A 21 30.77 20.76 -9.50
CA GLY A 21 30.81 19.32 -9.68
C GLY A 21 32.25 18.79 -9.69
N ALA A 22 32.44 17.57 -10.21
CA ALA A 22 33.77 16.96 -10.30
C ALA A 22 34.03 16.38 -11.69
N THR A 23 35.22 16.67 -12.20
CA THR A 23 35.76 16.07 -13.42
C THR A 23 36.56 14.83 -13.05
N PHE A 24 36.21 13.68 -13.60
CA PHE A 24 36.94 12.43 -13.41
C PHE A 24 37.67 12.08 -14.69
N ARG A 25 38.95 11.75 -14.57
CA ARG A 25 39.71 11.08 -15.63
C ARG A 25 39.85 9.62 -15.27
N VAL A 26 39.36 8.73 -16.11
CA VAL A 26 39.33 7.28 -15.86
C VAL A 26 40.13 6.56 -16.92
N ARG A 27 41.11 5.75 -16.49
CA ARG A 27 41.91 4.88 -17.36
C ARG A 27 41.16 3.59 -17.63
N CYS A 28 41.14 3.18 -18.89
CA CYS A 28 40.45 1.98 -19.34
C CYS A 28 41.11 1.45 -20.63
N ARG A 29 40.87 0.18 -21.00
CA ARG A 29 41.53 -0.45 -22.16
C ARG A 29 40.53 -1.07 -23.11
N GLU A 30 39.68 -1.97 -22.62
CA GLU A 30 38.76 -2.71 -23.47
C GLU A 30 37.66 -1.81 -24.03
N VAL A 31 37.00 -1.03 -23.16
CA VAL A 31 35.88 -0.18 -23.54
C VAL A 31 36.32 1.08 -24.26
N PHE A 32 37.60 1.44 -24.16
CA PHE A 32 38.14 2.68 -24.69
C PHE A 32 37.90 2.86 -26.20
N ASN A 33 37.96 1.77 -26.96
CA ASN A 33 37.76 1.79 -28.41
C ASN A 33 36.29 2.03 -28.81
N ASP A 34 35.35 1.64 -27.94
CA ASP A 34 33.90 1.82 -28.17
C ASP A 34 33.39 3.21 -27.76
N LEU A 35 34.22 4.02 -27.09
CA LEU A 35 33.84 5.34 -26.59
C LEU A 35 34.18 6.46 -27.58
N GLY A 36 33.21 7.35 -27.79
CA GLY A 36 33.36 8.64 -28.46
C GLY A 36 32.98 9.79 -27.51
N ILE A 37 33.43 11.00 -27.84
CA ILE A 37 32.98 12.21 -27.12
C ILE A 37 31.46 12.34 -27.30
N GLY A 38 30.76 12.62 -26.20
CA GLY A 38 29.29 12.68 -26.15
C GLY A 38 28.61 11.33 -25.92
N HIS A 39 29.33 10.21 -25.94
CA HIS A 39 28.75 8.91 -25.61
C HIS A 39 28.48 8.79 -24.11
N SER A 40 27.42 8.07 -23.76
CA SER A 40 27.14 7.66 -22.38
C SER A 40 27.97 6.43 -21.99
N ILE A 41 28.50 6.45 -20.78
CA ILE A 41 29.20 5.34 -20.13
C ILE A 41 28.71 5.21 -18.69
N SER A 42 28.46 3.98 -18.26
CA SER A 42 28.17 3.64 -16.87
C SER A 42 29.50 3.52 -16.11
N VAL A 43 29.66 4.30 -15.04
CA VAL A 43 30.79 4.25 -14.11
C VAL A 43 30.26 3.88 -12.73
N ASP A 44 30.55 2.67 -12.25
CA ASP A 44 29.93 2.09 -11.05
C ASP A 44 28.38 2.19 -11.08
N GLY A 45 27.77 2.02 -12.25
CA GLY A 45 26.31 2.12 -12.40
C GLY A 45 25.78 3.54 -12.56
N VAL A 46 26.63 4.56 -12.61
CA VAL A 46 26.22 5.95 -12.86
C VAL A 46 26.40 6.28 -14.33
N CYS A 47 25.33 6.65 -15.01
CA CYS A 47 25.38 7.13 -16.39
C CYS A 47 26.05 8.50 -16.45
N LEU A 48 27.20 8.58 -17.11
CA LEU A 48 27.96 9.81 -17.34
C LEU A 48 28.25 9.99 -18.82
N THR A 49 28.52 11.23 -19.22
CA THR A 49 28.84 11.57 -20.61
C THR A 49 30.33 11.79 -20.77
N VAL A 50 30.95 11.14 -21.75
CA VAL A 50 32.36 11.35 -22.10
C VAL A 50 32.54 12.76 -22.67
N THR A 51 33.33 13.59 -22.00
CA THR A 51 33.61 14.97 -22.42
C THR A 51 34.92 15.08 -23.19
N GLU A 52 35.89 14.23 -22.88
CA GLU A 52 37.19 14.20 -23.54
C GLU A 52 37.72 12.77 -23.65
N LYS A 53 38.59 12.54 -24.64
CA LYS A 53 39.25 11.26 -24.87
C LYS A 53 40.75 11.48 -25.00
N GLY A 54 41.53 10.80 -24.16
CA GLY A 54 42.99 10.81 -24.20
C GLY A 54 43.55 9.67 -25.05
N THR A 55 44.63 9.04 -24.59
CA THR A 55 45.28 7.88 -25.22
C THR A 55 44.80 6.54 -24.65
N ASP A 56 44.60 6.48 -23.34
CA ASP A 56 44.23 5.29 -22.55
C ASP A 56 43.20 5.64 -21.46
N SER A 57 42.59 6.81 -21.56
CA SER A 57 41.68 7.35 -20.55
C SER A 57 40.63 8.25 -21.17
N PHE A 58 39.45 8.30 -20.57
CA PHE A 58 38.40 9.24 -20.91
C PHE A 58 38.10 10.17 -19.73
N THR A 59 37.48 11.30 -20.02
CA THR A 59 37.04 12.28 -19.00
C THR A 59 35.52 12.34 -18.96
N VAL A 60 34.96 12.44 -17.76
CA VAL A 60 33.53 12.65 -17.51
C VAL A 60 33.33 13.72 -16.45
N PHE A 61 32.16 14.36 -16.46
CA PHE A 61 31.78 15.32 -15.44
C PHE A 61 30.57 14.83 -14.64
N ALA A 62 30.68 14.81 -13.33
CA ALA A 62 29.58 14.51 -12.42
C ALA A 62 29.09 15.79 -11.73
N VAL A 63 27.80 16.07 -11.85
CA VAL A 63 27.15 17.20 -11.19
C VAL A 63 27.06 16.99 -9.67
N PRO A 64 26.85 18.04 -8.86
CA PRO A 64 26.85 17.93 -7.40
C PRO A 64 25.81 16.95 -6.85
N GLU A 65 24.64 16.85 -7.51
CA GLU A 65 23.60 15.88 -7.14
C GLU A 65 24.09 14.44 -7.30
N THR A 66 24.72 14.10 -8.43
CA THR A 66 25.31 12.79 -8.66
C THR A 66 26.38 12.47 -7.62
N LEU A 67 27.25 13.41 -7.29
CA LEU A 67 28.28 13.21 -6.26
C LEU A 67 27.69 12.95 -4.88
N ARG A 68 26.57 13.59 -4.54
CA ARG A 68 25.89 13.42 -3.26
C ARG A 68 25.13 12.10 -3.15
N LEU A 69 24.51 11.65 -4.24
CA LEU A 69 23.63 10.48 -4.26
C LEU A 69 24.36 9.16 -4.55
N THR A 70 25.63 9.21 -4.97
CA THR A 70 26.38 8.04 -5.44
C THR A 70 27.73 7.89 -4.75
N SER A 71 28.36 6.73 -4.90
CA SER A 71 29.69 6.43 -4.41
C SER A 71 30.79 7.29 -5.05
N LEU A 72 30.53 7.89 -6.23
CA LEU A 72 31.50 8.75 -6.93
C LEU A 72 31.94 9.96 -6.10
N GLY A 73 31.07 10.45 -5.22
CA GLY A 73 31.43 11.51 -4.27
C GLY A 73 32.62 11.14 -3.38
N ARG A 74 32.80 9.86 -3.07
CA ARG A 74 33.90 9.35 -2.23
C ARG A 74 35.11 8.83 -3.01
N LYS A 75 34.96 8.64 -4.33
CA LYS A 75 36.06 8.15 -5.17
C LYS A 75 37.20 9.16 -5.24
N SER A 76 38.42 8.64 -5.32
CA SER A 76 39.69 9.35 -5.41
C SER A 76 40.61 8.69 -6.44
N ALA A 77 41.74 9.33 -6.75
CA ALA A 77 42.74 8.73 -7.63
C ALA A 77 43.24 7.39 -7.07
N GLY A 78 43.36 6.38 -7.96
CA GLY A 78 43.69 5.00 -7.63
C GLY A 78 42.48 4.09 -7.42
N ASP A 79 41.28 4.65 -7.20
CA ASP A 79 40.09 3.82 -7.00
C ASP A 79 39.66 3.12 -8.27
N ARG A 80 39.19 1.89 -8.10
CA ARG A 80 38.61 1.08 -9.18
C ARG A 80 37.12 1.33 -9.36
N VAL A 81 36.69 1.27 -10.62
CA VAL A 81 35.31 1.50 -11.03
C VAL A 81 34.90 0.50 -12.12
N ASN A 82 33.69 -0.04 -12.02
CA ASN A 82 33.09 -0.86 -13.07
C ASN A 82 32.71 0.02 -14.25
N LEU A 83 33.01 -0.42 -15.48
CA LEU A 83 32.73 0.30 -16.71
C LEU A 83 31.85 -0.53 -17.66
N GLU A 84 30.80 0.12 -18.18
CA GLU A 84 29.94 -0.43 -19.23
C GLU A 84 29.56 0.68 -20.22
N PRO A 85 29.91 0.57 -21.51
CA PRO A 85 29.41 1.47 -22.56
C PRO A 85 27.89 1.36 -22.72
N ALA A 86 27.25 2.42 -23.21
CA ALA A 86 25.83 2.35 -23.53
C ALA A 86 25.53 1.24 -24.56
N ALA A 87 24.46 0.49 -24.31
CA ALA A 87 24.05 -0.61 -25.16
C ALA A 87 23.54 -0.11 -26.53
N ARG A 88 23.91 -0.81 -27.59
CA ARG A 88 23.37 -0.66 -28.95
C ARG A 88 22.08 -1.48 -29.07
N LEU A 89 21.23 -1.13 -30.02
CA LEU A 89 20.01 -1.90 -30.31
C LEU A 89 20.27 -3.36 -30.71
N THR A 90 21.48 -3.65 -31.19
CA THR A 90 21.92 -4.99 -31.62
C THR A 90 22.60 -5.79 -30.51
N ASP A 91 22.80 -5.21 -29.33
CA ASP A 91 23.52 -5.88 -28.24
C ASP A 91 22.63 -6.91 -27.55
N PHE A 92 23.26 -7.95 -27.00
CA PHE A 92 22.57 -8.91 -26.15
C PHE A 92 22.24 -8.29 -24.78
N LEU A 93 20.99 -8.39 -24.36
CA LEU A 93 20.58 -8.02 -23.00
C LEU A 93 20.91 -9.17 -22.04
N GLY A 94 22.20 -9.34 -21.71
CA GLY A 94 22.70 -10.43 -20.87
C GLY A 94 22.35 -10.32 -19.37
N GLY A 95 22.01 -9.11 -18.91
CA GLY A 95 21.52 -8.85 -17.55
C GLY A 95 20.05 -8.40 -17.59
N HIS A 96 19.79 -7.17 -17.13
CA HIS A 96 18.46 -6.55 -17.20
C HIS A 96 18.58 -5.09 -17.67
N LEU A 97 17.45 -4.39 -17.82
CA LEU A 97 17.45 -3.00 -18.26
C LEU A 97 17.98 -2.10 -17.13
N VAL A 98 19.21 -1.63 -17.29
CA VAL A 98 19.86 -0.67 -16.39
C VAL A 98 19.85 0.71 -17.06
N GLN A 99 19.40 1.73 -16.37
CA GLN A 99 19.38 3.11 -16.85
C GLN A 99 20.71 3.82 -16.60
N GLY A 100 21.40 3.45 -15.52
CA GLY A 100 22.51 4.18 -14.95
C GLY A 100 22.05 5.35 -14.08
N HIS A 101 20.84 5.24 -13.53
CA HIS A 101 20.20 6.25 -12.68
C HIS A 101 20.10 5.69 -11.26
N VAL A 102 21.19 5.81 -10.52
CA VAL A 102 21.31 5.30 -9.16
C VAL A 102 20.25 5.91 -8.24
N ASP A 103 19.48 5.05 -7.58
CA ASP A 103 18.40 5.45 -6.66
C ASP A 103 18.94 5.85 -5.28
N GLY A 104 20.10 5.32 -4.92
CA GLY A 104 20.79 5.62 -3.67
C GLY A 104 22.00 4.72 -3.48
N THR A 105 22.59 4.83 -2.29
CA THR A 105 23.74 4.01 -1.91
C THR A 105 23.38 3.01 -0.82
N GLY A 106 24.05 1.87 -0.86
CA GLY A 106 23.99 0.84 0.17
C GLY A 106 25.35 0.58 0.79
N GLU A 107 25.38 -0.25 1.82
CA GLU A 107 26.59 -0.63 2.56
C GLU A 107 26.74 -2.14 2.61
N VAL A 108 27.94 -2.67 2.39
CA VAL A 108 28.21 -4.10 2.53
C VAL A 108 28.16 -4.49 4.02
N LEU A 109 27.18 -5.31 4.41
CA LEU A 109 27.02 -5.78 5.79
C LEU A 109 27.84 -7.04 6.08
N SER A 110 27.91 -7.96 5.11
CA SER A 110 28.66 -9.22 5.27
C SER A 110 29.04 -9.82 3.92
N VAL A 111 30.16 -10.54 3.91
CA VAL A 111 30.62 -11.35 2.78
C VAL A 111 30.94 -12.74 3.28
N CYS A 112 30.16 -13.74 2.84
CA CYS A 112 30.31 -15.13 3.24
C CYS A 112 30.67 -15.99 2.03
N ARG A 113 31.57 -16.95 2.17
CA ARG A 113 31.83 -17.94 1.10
C ARG A 113 30.77 -19.02 1.13
N GLU A 114 30.31 -19.42 -0.06
CA GLU A 114 29.40 -20.54 -0.27
C GLU A 114 29.89 -21.32 -1.49
N GLY A 115 30.59 -22.43 -1.23
CA GLY A 115 31.37 -23.12 -2.27
C GLY A 115 32.40 -22.19 -2.90
N ASP A 116 32.40 -22.11 -4.23
CA ASP A 116 33.26 -21.20 -5.00
C ASP A 116 32.66 -19.79 -5.16
N SER A 117 31.43 -19.56 -4.66
CA SER A 117 30.75 -18.27 -4.75
C SER A 117 30.87 -17.46 -3.46
N ARG A 118 30.55 -16.17 -3.54
CA ARG A 118 30.45 -15.27 -2.38
C ARG A 118 29.04 -14.73 -2.25
N VAL A 119 28.45 -14.87 -1.07
CA VAL A 119 27.17 -14.27 -0.71
C VAL A 119 27.44 -12.93 -0.05
N PHE A 120 26.98 -11.87 -0.70
CA PHE A 120 27.02 -10.52 -0.17
C PHE A 120 25.66 -10.16 0.41
N ARG A 121 25.68 -9.56 1.61
CA ARG A 121 24.52 -8.88 2.17
C ARG A 121 24.76 -7.38 2.14
N PHE A 122 23.79 -6.63 1.62
CA PHE A 122 23.85 -5.18 1.53
C PHE A 122 22.73 -4.55 2.34
N LYS A 123 23.06 -3.57 3.17
CA LYS A 123 22.08 -2.63 3.72
C LYS A 123 21.63 -1.71 2.61
N ALA A 124 20.32 -1.45 2.53
CA ALA A 124 19.78 -0.57 1.51
C ALA A 124 18.68 0.36 2.08
N PRO A 125 18.53 1.58 1.53
CA PRO A 125 17.42 2.45 1.89
C PRO A 125 16.07 1.84 1.55
N ALA A 126 15.03 2.12 2.35
CA ALA A 126 13.67 1.65 2.10
C ALA A 126 13.15 2.04 0.69
N ALA A 127 13.57 3.20 0.17
CA ALA A 127 13.22 3.65 -1.18
C ALA A 127 13.73 2.72 -2.30
N VAL A 128 14.84 2.01 -2.08
CA VAL A 128 15.38 1.02 -3.02
C VAL A 128 14.73 -0.35 -2.77
N LEU A 129 14.67 -0.77 -1.50
CA LEU A 129 14.11 -2.07 -1.09
C LEU A 129 12.63 -2.23 -1.49
N HIS A 130 11.88 -1.13 -1.53
CA HIS A 130 10.48 -1.11 -1.98
C HIS A 130 10.28 -1.70 -3.39
N TYR A 131 11.29 -1.61 -4.26
CA TYR A 131 11.24 -2.14 -5.62
C TYR A 131 11.96 -3.49 -5.78
N CYS A 132 12.55 -4.01 -4.69
CA CYS A 132 13.26 -5.29 -4.68
C CYS A 132 12.28 -6.44 -4.47
N THR A 133 12.47 -7.52 -5.21
CA THR A 133 11.73 -8.77 -5.05
C THR A 133 12.69 -9.95 -4.96
N LEU A 134 12.34 -10.98 -4.18
CA LEU A 134 13.15 -12.20 -4.14
C LEU A 134 13.20 -12.83 -5.54
N LYS A 135 14.40 -13.17 -6.00
CA LYS A 135 14.69 -13.59 -7.39
C LYS A 135 14.47 -12.51 -8.46
N GLY A 136 14.20 -11.27 -8.06
CA GLY A 136 14.22 -10.11 -8.94
C GLY A 136 15.64 -9.62 -9.25
N SER A 137 15.72 -8.66 -10.16
CA SER A 137 16.97 -8.03 -10.59
C SER A 137 17.27 -6.76 -9.79
N ILE A 138 18.55 -6.49 -9.58
CA ILE A 138 19.06 -5.23 -9.03
C ILE A 138 20.42 -4.91 -9.63
N GLY A 139 20.69 -3.62 -9.86
CA GLY A 139 22.01 -3.11 -10.21
C GLY A 139 22.82 -2.74 -8.96
N VAL A 140 23.99 -3.35 -8.76
CA VAL A 140 24.94 -2.97 -7.70
C VAL A 140 26.27 -2.56 -8.31
N ASN A 141 26.68 -1.30 -8.14
CA ASN A 141 27.82 -0.71 -8.87
C ASN A 141 27.76 -0.97 -10.39
N GLY A 142 26.55 -0.95 -10.96
CA GLY A 142 26.33 -1.24 -12.37
C GLY A 142 26.37 -2.72 -12.76
N VAL A 143 26.56 -3.65 -11.81
CA VAL A 143 26.47 -5.09 -12.06
C VAL A 143 25.02 -5.55 -11.89
N SER A 144 24.46 -6.19 -12.91
CA SER A 144 23.15 -6.82 -12.88
C SER A 144 23.21 -8.11 -12.06
N LEU A 145 22.42 -8.20 -10.99
CA LEU A 145 22.43 -9.33 -10.07
C LEU A 145 21.02 -9.81 -9.73
N THR A 146 20.92 -11.09 -9.39
CA THR A 146 19.69 -11.70 -8.88
C THR A 146 19.67 -11.67 -7.35
N ILE A 147 18.58 -11.14 -6.78
CA ILE A 147 18.39 -11.10 -5.33
C ILE A 147 18.16 -12.51 -4.80
N SER A 148 19.11 -13.03 -4.02
CA SER A 148 19.07 -14.37 -3.42
C SER A 148 18.38 -14.39 -2.06
N GLY A 149 18.34 -13.26 -1.35
CA GLY A 149 17.67 -13.07 -0.06
C GLY A 149 17.19 -11.63 0.13
N LEU A 150 16.13 -11.43 0.92
CA LEU A 150 15.54 -10.11 1.14
C LEU A 150 15.04 -9.99 2.59
N GLY A 151 15.42 -8.92 3.28
CA GLY A 151 15.00 -8.58 4.64
C GLY A 151 14.34 -7.20 4.70
N SER A 152 14.08 -6.71 5.92
CA SER A 152 13.43 -5.41 6.13
C SER A 152 14.29 -4.20 5.73
N ASP A 153 15.60 -4.33 5.88
CA ASP A 153 16.58 -3.26 5.69
C ASP A 153 17.82 -3.73 4.89
N TYR A 154 17.77 -4.94 4.33
CA TYR A 154 18.85 -5.53 3.55
C TYR A 154 18.36 -6.39 2.39
N PHE A 155 19.25 -6.65 1.43
CA PHE A 155 19.10 -7.70 0.43
C PHE A 155 20.41 -8.50 0.31
N GLU A 156 20.33 -9.68 -0.30
CA GLU A 156 21.47 -10.56 -0.56
C GLU A 156 21.57 -10.89 -2.05
N VAL A 157 22.80 -11.09 -2.50
CA VAL A 157 23.14 -11.56 -3.85
C VAL A 157 24.27 -12.56 -3.75
N THR A 158 24.29 -13.51 -4.68
CA THR A 158 25.35 -14.51 -4.79
C THR A 158 26.21 -14.20 -6.01
N ILE A 159 27.50 -14.00 -5.78
CA ILE A 159 28.49 -13.63 -6.80
C ILE A 159 29.29 -14.87 -7.18
N ILE A 160 29.24 -15.21 -8.46
CA ILE A 160 30.00 -16.31 -9.05
C ILE A 160 31.47 -15.91 -9.28
N PRO A 161 32.41 -16.87 -9.36
CA PRO A 161 33.84 -16.58 -9.55
C PRO A 161 34.14 -15.61 -10.70
N HIS A 162 33.46 -15.76 -11.84
CA HIS A 162 33.71 -14.91 -13.00
C HIS A 162 33.38 -13.44 -12.72
N THR A 163 32.20 -13.15 -12.16
CA THR A 163 31.79 -11.79 -11.78
C THR A 163 32.71 -11.22 -10.70
N ASP A 164 33.20 -12.06 -9.80
CA ASP A 164 34.16 -11.69 -8.76
C ASP A 164 35.47 -11.13 -9.32
N GLU A 165 35.97 -11.78 -10.37
CA GLU A 165 37.24 -11.50 -11.01
C GLU A 165 37.18 -10.26 -11.91
N VAL A 166 36.11 -10.11 -12.69
CA VAL A 166 36.03 -9.09 -13.75
C VAL A 166 35.43 -7.77 -13.28
N THR A 167 34.91 -7.70 -12.05
CA THR A 167 34.28 -6.50 -11.49
C THR A 167 34.94 -6.08 -10.18
N ASN A 168 34.55 -4.91 -9.66
CA ASN A 168 35.02 -4.41 -8.37
C ASN A 168 34.55 -5.23 -7.16
N PHE A 169 33.66 -6.22 -7.34
CA PHE A 169 33.23 -7.11 -6.26
C PHE A 169 34.41 -7.79 -5.57
N GLY A 170 35.43 -8.24 -6.33
CA GLY A 170 36.65 -8.85 -5.79
C GLY A 170 37.34 -8.04 -4.70
N GLN A 171 37.11 -6.72 -4.66
CA GLN A 171 37.75 -5.77 -3.75
C GLN A 171 36.83 -5.27 -2.63
N LEU A 172 35.52 -5.51 -2.73
CA LEU A 172 34.56 -5.03 -1.74
C LEU A 172 34.74 -5.72 -0.40
N GLN A 173 34.72 -4.92 0.66
CA GLN A 173 34.81 -5.32 2.06
C GLN A 173 33.57 -4.86 2.83
N VAL A 174 33.39 -5.43 4.03
CA VAL A 174 32.33 -4.98 4.95
C VAL A 174 32.54 -3.50 5.29
N GLY A 175 31.47 -2.71 5.20
CA GLY A 175 31.47 -1.26 5.38
C GLY A 175 31.62 -0.47 4.08
N ASP A 176 31.97 -1.11 2.96
CA ASP A 176 32.10 -0.41 1.69
C ASP A 176 30.75 0.08 1.16
N LEU A 177 30.78 1.25 0.53
CA LEU A 177 29.62 1.90 -0.06
C LEU A 177 29.45 1.46 -1.52
N VAL A 178 28.22 1.10 -1.90
CA VAL A 178 27.87 0.70 -3.27
C VAL A 178 26.73 1.53 -3.83
N ASN A 179 26.71 1.74 -5.14
CA ASN A 179 25.59 2.32 -5.87
C ASN A 179 24.51 1.27 -6.09
N LEU A 180 23.26 1.63 -5.84
CA LEU A 180 22.11 0.75 -6.01
C LEU A 180 21.13 1.35 -7.03
N GLU A 181 20.76 0.54 -8.02
CA GLU A 181 19.69 0.85 -8.97
C GLU A 181 18.66 -0.28 -8.95
N ALA A 182 17.43 0.03 -8.56
CA ALA A 182 16.34 -0.93 -8.62
C ALA A 182 15.81 -1.07 -10.05
N ASP A 183 15.30 -2.26 -10.39
CA ASP A 183 14.76 -2.55 -11.71
C ASP A 183 13.68 -1.52 -12.11
N VAL A 184 13.92 -0.85 -13.24
CA VAL A 184 13.02 0.18 -13.77
C VAL A 184 11.63 -0.38 -14.07
N ILE A 185 11.51 -1.67 -14.40
CA ILE A 185 10.23 -2.33 -14.65
C ILE A 185 9.36 -2.25 -13.40
N SER A 186 9.92 -2.51 -12.20
CA SER A 186 9.19 -2.39 -10.93
C SER A 186 8.64 -0.98 -10.72
N LYS A 187 9.41 0.06 -11.07
CA LYS A 187 8.98 1.47 -10.95
C LYS A 187 7.86 1.81 -11.93
N TYR A 188 7.96 1.35 -13.18
CA TYR A 188 6.91 1.55 -14.17
C TYR A 188 5.62 0.81 -13.79
N VAL A 189 5.72 -0.45 -13.38
CA VAL A 189 4.58 -1.24 -12.90
C VAL A 189 3.91 -0.50 -11.75
N GLU A 190 4.66 -0.05 -10.74
CA GLU A 190 4.09 0.69 -9.62
C GLU A 190 3.42 2.00 -10.07
N SER A 191 4.09 2.80 -10.90
CA SER A 191 3.57 4.08 -11.39
C SER A 191 2.27 3.92 -12.19
N HIS A 192 2.24 2.95 -13.10
CA HIS A 192 1.05 2.66 -13.90
C HIS A 192 -0.06 2.03 -13.07
N VAL A 193 0.25 1.09 -12.17
CA VAL A 193 -0.74 0.49 -11.25
C VAL A 193 -1.30 1.56 -10.31
N LYS A 194 -0.49 2.46 -9.76
CA LYS A 194 -0.97 3.60 -8.95
C LYS A 194 -1.87 4.53 -9.74
N ARG A 195 -1.58 4.78 -11.02
CA ARG A 195 -2.44 5.61 -11.88
C ARG A 195 -3.75 4.90 -12.23
N VAL A 196 -3.65 3.62 -12.59
CA VAL A 196 -4.81 2.78 -12.89
C VAL A 196 -5.66 2.63 -11.64
N LEU A 197 -5.13 2.22 -10.50
CA LEU A 197 -5.86 2.14 -9.23
C LEU A 197 -6.24 3.52 -8.69
N GLY A 198 -5.51 4.58 -8.99
CA GLY A 198 -5.93 5.96 -8.69
C GLY A 198 -7.21 6.35 -9.45
N GLY A 199 -7.43 5.80 -10.66
CA GLY A 199 -8.68 5.95 -11.43
C GLY A 199 -9.68 4.79 -11.29
N ALA A 200 -9.21 3.58 -10.96
CA ALA A 200 -9.95 2.33 -10.92
C ALA A 200 -10.34 1.94 -9.50
N ALA A 201 -9.71 2.48 -8.46
CA ALA A 201 -10.33 2.51 -7.14
C ALA A 201 -11.66 3.25 -7.23
N THR A 202 -11.82 4.26 -8.08
CA THR A 202 -13.13 4.90 -8.31
C THR A 202 -14.12 3.98 -9.03
N LEU A 203 -13.68 3.20 -10.03
CA LEU A 203 -14.55 2.32 -10.83
C LEU A 203 -14.86 0.95 -10.19
N LEU A 204 -13.89 0.30 -9.54
CA LEU A 204 -14.07 -0.93 -8.75
C LEU A 204 -14.90 -0.64 -7.50
N PHE A 205 -14.77 0.57 -6.92
CA PHE A 205 -15.58 1.00 -5.79
C PHE A 205 -16.99 1.38 -6.23
N PHE A 206 -17.19 2.11 -7.34
CA PHE A 206 -18.54 2.29 -7.91
C PHE A 206 -19.18 0.95 -8.30
N GLY A 207 -18.40 0.02 -8.87
CA GLY A 207 -18.86 -1.33 -9.20
C GLY A 207 -19.32 -2.12 -7.98
N ALA A 208 -18.51 -2.13 -6.91
CA ALA A 208 -18.84 -2.83 -5.67
C ALA A 208 -19.95 -2.13 -4.86
N LEU A 209 -20.05 -0.80 -4.91
CA LEU A 209 -21.02 0.00 -4.15
C LEU A 209 -22.40 0.10 -4.85
N LEU A 210 -22.44 0.02 -6.18
CA LEU A 210 -23.69 0.03 -6.96
C LEU A 210 -24.19 -1.37 -7.35
N PHE A 211 -23.31 -2.36 -7.43
CA PHE A 211 -23.66 -3.70 -7.92
C PHE A 211 -23.22 -4.85 -6.99
N GLY A 212 -22.78 -4.53 -5.76
CA GLY A 212 -22.37 -5.51 -4.75
C GLY A 212 -20.99 -6.12 -5.04
N GLY A 213 -19.99 -5.82 -4.20
CA GLY A 213 -18.63 -6.37 -4.33
C GLY A 213 -17.83 -6.38 -3.02
N SER A 214 -16.85 -7.27 -2.93
CA SER A 214 -15.98 -7.43 -1.74
C SER A 214 -14.78 -6.48 -1.77
N LEU A 215 -14.48 -5.81 -0.64
CA LEU A 215 -13.34 -4.90 -0.50
C LEU A 215 -12.34 -5.39 0.57
N PRO A 216 -11.04 -5.58 0.25
CA PRO A 216 -10.03 -5.82 1.27
C PRO A 216 -9.58 -4.50 1.93
N VAL A 217 -9.71 -4.39 3.25
CA VAL A 217 -9.29 -3.20 4.03
C VAL A 217 -8.04 -3.55 4.86
N PRO A 218 -6.89 -2.89 4.65
CA PRO A 218 -5.68 -3.10 5.46
C PRO A 218 -5.86 -2.76 6.95
N ALA A 219 -4.96 -3.27 7.80
CA ALA A 219 -5.08 -3.26 9.26
C ALA A 219 -5.11 -1.87 9.95
N LYS A 220 -4.83 -0.78 9.23
CA LYS A 220 -4.80 0.60 9.73
C LYS A 220 -5.20 1.59 8.63
N THR A 221 -6.44 1.51 8.16
CA THR A 221 -6.93 2.40 7.10
C THR A 221 -8.08 3.22 7.63
N VAL A 222 -7.96 4.55 7.50
CA VAL A 222 -9.08 5.48 7.60
C VAL A 222 -9.36 5.96 6.18
N LEU A 223 -10.47 5.50 5.61
CA LEU A 223 -10.90 5.90 4.28
C LEU A 223 -11.91 7.04 4.44
N ILE A 224 -11.56 8.24 4.00
CA ILE A 224 -12.46 9.41 3.97
C ILE A 224 -12.69 9.72 2.50
N TYR A 225 -13.88 9.37 2.00
CA TYR A 225 -14.29 9.71 0.65
C TYR A 225 -15.17 10.97 0.67
N HIS A 226 -14.90 11.91 -0.25
CA HIS A 226 -15.70 13.10 -0.48
C HIS A 226 -15.98 13.18 -1.99
N SER A 227 -17.23 12.98 -2.40
CA SER A 227 -17.63 13.18 -3.80
C SER A 227 -18.02 14.64 -4.03
N THR A 228 -17.34 15.30 -4.95
CA THR A 228 -17.72 16.62 -5.48
C THR A 228 -17.97 16.54 -6.99
N VAL A 229 -18.66 15.50 -7.47
CA VAL A 229 -19.03 15.42 -8.89
C VAL A 229 -20.32 16.19 -9.13
N ALA A 230 -20.19 17.31 -9.82
CA ALA A 230 -21.27 18.12 -10.36
C ALA A 230 -21.99 17.38 -11.50
N ASN A 231 -22.78 16.36 -11.18
CA ASN A 231 -24.00 16.00 -11.90
C ASN A 231 -24.74 14.89 -11.15
N LYS A 232 -25.83 15.27 -10.47
CA LYS A 232 -26.80 14.40 -9.78
C LYS A 232 -26.19 13.35 -8.84
N GLY A 233 -25.62 13.80 -7.73
CA GLY A 233 -25.27 12.93 -6.62
C GLY A 233 -24.83 13.76 -5.43
N SER A 234 -25.66 13.84 -4.41
CA SER A 234 -25.38 14.58 -3.18
C SER A 234 -24.06 14.15 -2.52
N PRO A 235 -23.38 15.04 -1.77
CA PRO A 235 -22.16 14.69 -1.05
C PRO A 235 -22.42 13.48 -0.14
N MET A 236 -21.57 12.46 -0.29
CA MET A 236 -21.56 11.27 0.57
C MET A 236 -20.21 11.19 1.26
N VAL A 237 -20.24 11.07 2.58
CA VAL A 237 -19.07 10.82 3.42
C VAL A 237 -19.17 9.39 3.90
N LEU A 238 -18.23 8.53 3.49
CA LEU A 238 -18.06 7.19 4.05
C LEU A 238 -16.76 7.19 4.87
N ARG A 239 -16.84 6.69 6.11
CA ARG A 239 -15.70 6.54 7.01
C ARG A 239 -15.63 5.08 7.48
N VAL A 240 -14.49 4.45 7.23
CA VAL A 240 -14.17 3.13 7.78
C VAL A 240 -12.99 3.30 8.71
N ALA A 241 -13.13 2.91 9.98
CA ALA A 241 -12.08 2.98 10.98
C ALA A 241 -11.95 1.63 11.70
N ARG A 242 -10.74 1.06 11.71
CA ARG A 242 -10.40 -0.08 12.56
C ARG A 242 -9.73 0.44 13.82
N PHE A 243 -10.47 0.54 14.91
CA PHE A 243 -9.95 0.95 16.21
C PHE A 243 -9.93 -0.29 17.10
N LYS A 244 -8.73 -0.81 17.38
CA LYS A 244 -8.55 -2.10 18.04
C LYS A 244 -9.51 -2.25 19.24
N PRO A 245 -10.29 -3.35 19.31
CA PRO A 245 -10.30 -4.49 18.39
C PRO A 245 -11.40 -4.43 17.31
N ASP A 246 -12.12 -3.33 17.24
CA ASP A 246 -13.40 -3.20 16.56
C ASP A 246 -13.26 -2.50 15.18
N ILE A 247 -14.26 -2.70 14.32
CA ILE A 247 -14.41 -1.97 13.05
C ILE A 247 -15.67 -1.11 13.13
N PHE A 248 -15.50 0.17 12.78
CA PHE A 248 -16.56 1.15 12.63
C PHE A 248 -16.72 1.50 11.16
N VAL A 249 -17.95 1.48 10.67
CA VAL A 249 -18.32 1.97 9.35
C VAL A 249 -19.41 3.02 9.51
N GLU A 250 -19.14 4.26 9.12
CA GLU A 250 -20.10 5.36 9.13
C GLU A 250 -20.36 5.83 7.70
N TRP A 251 -21.62 6.16 7.39
CA TRP A 251 -21.97 6.85 6.15
C TRP A 251 -22.93 7.99 6.41
N GLU A 252 -22.75 9.08 5.68
CA GLU A 252 -23.59 10.27 5.70
C GLU A 252 -23.83 10.76 4.27
N SER A 253 -25.08 11.02 3.92
CA SER A 253 -25.52 11.66 2.67
C SER A 253 -26.67 12.64 2.96
N VAL A 254 -27.15 13.38 1.95
CA VAL A 254 -28.23 14.36 2.13
C VAL A 254 -29.54 13.75 2.64
N SER A 255 -29.78 12.44 2.44
CA SER A 255 -31.02 11.75 2.79
C SER A 255 -30.86 10.56 3.73
N HIS A 256 -29.64 10.11 3.99
CA HIS A 256 -29.37 8.87 4.75
C HIS A 256 -28.12 9.03 5.63
N GLN A 257 -28.19 8.52 6.85
CA GLN A 257 -27.06 8.39 7.75
C GLN A 257 -27.15 7.04 8.47
N GLY A 258 -26.00 6.43 8.77
CA GLY A 258 -25.97 5.23 9.59
C GLY A 258 -24.57 4.81 10.01
N THR A 259 -24.53 3.86 10.93
CA THR A 259 -23.29 3.32 11.50
C THR A 259 -23.41 1.82 11.70
N VAL A 260 -22.37 1.07 11.35
CA VAL A 260 -22.21 -0.34 11.71
C VAL A 260 -20.98 -0.47 12.61
N HIS A 261 -21.16 -1.17 13.73
CA HIS A 261 -20.09 -1.47 14.67
C HIS A 261 -19.90 -2.99 14.77
N LEU A 262 -18.68 -3.45 14.50
CA LEU A 262 -18.29 -4.85 14.54
C LEU A 262 -17.25 -5.04 15.64
N TYR A 263 -17.58 -5.87 16.63
CA TYR A 263 -16.70 -6.13 17.77
C TYR A 263 -15.54 -7.07 17.44
N GLN A 264 -14.52 -7.07 18.31
CA GLN A 264 -13.32 -7.91 18.26
C GLN A 264 -13.53 -9.30 17.68
N ASP A 265 -14.48 -10.04 18.25
CA ASP A 265 -14.66 -11.44 17.95
C ASP A 265 -15.27 -11.63 16.56
N ALA A 266 -16.23 -10.76 16.19
CA ALA A 266 -16.78 -10.72 14.83
C ALA A 266 -15.71 -10.34 13.78
N VAL A 267 -14.79 -9.44 14.15
CA VAL A 267 -13.68 -9.01 13.29
C VAL A 267 -12.58 -10.08 13.18
N ALA A 268 -12.37 -10.90 14.21
CA ALA A 268 -11.38 -11.96 14.23
C ALA A 268 -11.81 -13.19 13.41
N GLU A 269 -13.12 -13.47 13.35
CA GLU A 269 -13.68 -14.63 12.65
C GLU A 269 -14.20 -14.30 11.24
N GLY A 270 -14.61 -13.05 11.00
CA GLY A 270 -15.14 -12.59 9.72
C GLY A 270 -14.11 -12.61 8.60
N ARG A 271 -14.34 -13.43 7.57
CA ARG A 271 -13.43 -13.55 6.40
C ARG A 271 -13.85 -12.74 5.17
N LYS A 272 -15.08 -12.21 5.14
CA LYS A 272 -15.66 -11.50 4.00
C LYS A 272 -16.73 -10.51 4.46
N PHE A 273 -16.70 -9.29 3.94
CA PHE A 273 -17.73 -8.28 4.14
C PHE A 273 -18.45 -8.02 2.82
N ILE A 274 -19.79 -8.07 2.83
CA ILE A 274 -20.64 -7.79 1.67
C ILE A 274 -21.48 -6.58 2.04
N PHE A 275 -21.23 -5.46 1.38
CA PHE A 275 -22.04 -4.26 1.48
C PHE A 275 -23.01 -4.26 0.29
N ASP A 276 -24.22 -4.75 0.50
CA ASP A 276 -25.28 -4.59 -0.50
C ASP A 276 -26.13 -3.38 -0.14
N SER A 277 -26.42 -2.55 -1.16
CA SER A 277 -27.15 -1.27 -1.09
C SER A 277 -27.10 -0.56 0.27
N LEU A 278 -26.10 0.30 0.49
CA LEU A 278 -25.95 1.18 1.68
C LEU A 278 -27.18 2.04 2.04
N PHE A 279 -28.24 1.98 1.23
CA PHE A 279 -29.49 2.75 1.36
C PHE A 279 -30.72 1.89 1.71
N ASP A 280 -30.64 0.56 1.65
CA ASP A 280 -31.69 -0.38 2.08
C ASP A 280 -31.04 -1.47 2.96
N ALA A 281 -31.17 -1.35 4.29
CA ALA A 281 -30.32 -2.02 5.28
C ALA A 281 -30.18 -3.55 5.17
N GLY A 282 -28.92 -4.04 5.16
CA GLY A 282 -28.55 -5.40 5.60
C GLY A 282 -27.07 -5.75 5.40
N VAL A 283 -26.30 -5.86 6.48
CA VAL A 283 -24.95 -6.48 6.48
C VAL A 283 -25.07 -7.90 7.03
N ASP A 284 -24.40 -8.87 6.40
CA ASP A 284 -24.39 -10.28 6.85
C ASP A 284 -23.15 -10.57 7.73
N ALA A 285 -23.35 -11.29 8.83
CA ALA A 285 -22.29 -11.85 9.68
C ALA A 285 -22.74 -13.23 10.21
N GLU A 286 -22.04 -14.28 9.77
CA GLU A 286 -22.35 -15.68 10.06
C GLU A 286 -21.78 -16.19 11.42
N SER A 287 -21.73 -15.39 12.51
CA SER A 287 -21.24 -15.87 13.85
C SER A 287 -21.74 -15.00 15.04
N PRO A 288 -21.86 -15.52 16.30
CA PRO A 288 -22.93 -15.10 17.24
C PRO A 288 -22.79 -13.85 18.13
N ASP A 289 -21.63 -13.31 18.47
CA ASP A 289 -21.55 -12.63 19.80
C ASP A 289 -21.55 -11.09 19.87
N ALA A 290 -21.92 -10.38 18.80
CA ALA A 290 -22.75 -9.16 18.84
C ALA A 290 -22.66 -8.40 17.52
N MET A 291 -23.81 -8.16 16.90
CA MET A 291 -23.98 -7.21 15.80
C MET A 291 -25.05 -6.21 16.21
N THR A 292 -24.72 -4.93 16.16
CA THR A 292 -25.65 -3.83 16.47
C THR A 292 -26.11 -3.21 15.16
N VAL A 293 -27.39 -3.37 14.81
CA VAL A 293 -27.96 -2.92 13.54
C VAL A 293 -28.88 -1.72 13.78
N TRP A 294 -28.58 -0.62 13.10
CA TRP A 294 -29.30 0.64 13.21
C TRP A 294 -30.16 0.84 11.97
N LEU A 295 -31.40 1.28 12.14
CA LEU A 295 -32.18 1.77 11.01
C LEU A 295 -31.75 3.19 10.64
N SER A 296 -32.00 3.57 9.39
CA SER A 296 -31.85 4.97 9.00
C SER A 296 -32.98 5.81 9.60
N ASP A 297 -32.73 7.09 9.85
CA ASP A 297 -33.74 8.06 10.29
C ASP A 297 -34.93 8.13 9.31
N PHE A 298 -34.65 8.01 8.01
CA PHE A 298 -35.68 7.95 6.97
C PHE A 298 -36.60 6.74 7.14
N MET A 299 -36.04 5.54 7.31
CA MET A 299 -36.83 4.31 7.48
C MET A 299 -37.60 4.31 8.80
N TYR A 300 -37.01 4.82 9.87
CA TYR A 300 -37.70 4.99 11.15
C TYR A 300 -38.90 5.93 11.01
N LYS A 301 -38.72 7.09 10.36
CA LYS A 301 -39.81 8.01 10.07
C LYS A 301 -40.86 7.36 9.19
N GLU A 302 -40.47 6.63 8.16
CA GLU A 302 -41.40 5.92 7.29
C GLU A 302 -42.22 4.86 8.05
N LEU A 303 -41.58 4.06 8.91
CA LEU A 303 -42.25 3.11 9.79
C LEU A 303 -43.25 3.80 10.72
N LYS A 304 -42.85 4.91 11.33
CA LYS A 304 -43.68 5.67 12.28
C LYS A 304 -44.87 6.37 11.62
N GLU A 305 -44.64 7.01 10.50
CA GLU A 305 -45.63 7.86 9.82
C GLU A 305 -46.58 7.02 8.95
N LYS A 306 -46.06 6.01 8.25
CA LYS A 306 -46.83 5.20 7.31
C LYS A 306 -47.25 3.84 7.87
N GLY A 307 -46.75 3.47 9.06
CA GLY A 307 -47.00 2.16 9.68
C GLY A 307 -46.34 0.99 8.94
N GLN A 308 -45.52 1.27 7.92
CA GLN A 308 -44.81 0.28 7.13
C GLN A 308 -43.60 0.89 6.44
N ALA A 309 -42.56 0.10 6.19
CA ALA A 309 -41.39 0.49 5.42
C ALA A 309 -40.85 -0.72 4.64
N LYS A 310 -40.10 -0.46 3.58
CA LYS A 310 -39.38 -1.51 2.84
C LYS A 310 -37.93 -1.56 3.30
N ILE A 311 -37.41 -2.76 3.49
CA ILE A 311 -36.00 -3.01 3.82
C ILE A 311 -35.44 -4.10 2.91
N ALA A 312 -34.13 -4.20 2.78
CA ALA A 312 -33.48 -5.28 2.02
C ALA A 312 -32.51 -6.06 2.93
N PHE A 313 -32.98 -7.13 3.57
CA PHE A 313 -32.14 -7.94 4.45
C PHE A 313 -31.57 -9.14 3.69
N ASN A 314 -30.23 -9.26 3.59
CA ASN A 314 -29.54 -10.31 2.82
C ASN A 314 -30.06 -10.45 1.38
N ASN A 315 -30.19 -9.33 0.64
CA ASN A 315 -30.74 -9.28 -0.72
C ASN A 315 -32.18 -9.77 -0.88
N LEU A 316 -32.91 -9.89 0.23
CA LEU A 316 -34.32 -10.21 0.22
C LEU A 316 -35.11 -8.94 0.54
N PRO A 317 -35.88 -8.40 -0.41
CA PRO A 317 -36.76 -7.28 -0.12
C PRO A 317 -37.82 -7.75 0.88
N LEU A 318 -37.94 -7.04 1.99
CA LEU A 318 -38.91 -7.26 3.05
C LEU A 318 -39.76 -6.01 3.21
N LYS A 319 -41.07 -6.19 3.33
CA LYS A 319 -41.94 -5.13 3.83
C LYS A 319 -42.14 -5.33 5.31
N LEU A 320 -41.70 -4.37 6.10
CA LEU A 320 -41.97 -4.30 7.53
C LEU A 320 -43.28 -3.55 7.74
N LYS A 321 -44.13 -4.08 8.62
CA LYS A 321 -45.36 -3.45 9.07
C LYS A 321 -45.33 -3.31 10.58
N VAL A 322 -45.65 -2.13 11.09
CA VAL A 322 -45.78 -1.92 12.54
C VAL A 322 -46.95 -2.76 13.06
N VAL A 323 -46.66 -3.60 14.05
CA VAL A 323 -47.64 -4.47 14.70
C VAL A 323 -47.88 -4.11 16.16
N GLY A 324 -47.03 -3.28 16.76
CA GLY A 324 -47.24 -2.78 18.11
C GLY A 324 -46.10 -1.92 18.64
N THR A 325 -46.26 -1.46 19.88
CA THR A 325 -45.22 -0.79 20.66
C THR A 325 -45.13 -1.43 22.05
N GLY A 326 -43.99 -1.28 22.72
CA GLY A 326 -43.76 -1.89 24.02
C GLY A 326 -42.49 -1.37 24.68
N THR A 327 -41.98 -2.15 25.65
CA THR A 327 -40.68 -1.90 26.28
C THR A 327 -39.82 -3.16 26.22
N TYR A 328 -38.50 -2.98 26.17
CA TYR A 328 -37.52 -4.06 26.15
C TYR A 328 -36.45 -3.84 27.22
N GLY A 329 -36.08 -4.91 27.93
CA GLY A 329 -35.02 -4.88 28.93
C GLY A 329 -33.65 -4.99 28.28
N LEU A 330 -32.82 -3.96 28.42
CA LEU A 330 -31.48 -3.89 27.84
C LEU A 330 -30.47 -3.40 28.89
N ALA A 331 -29.36 -4.11 29.06
CA ALA A 331 -28.29 -3.66 29.94
C ALA A 331 -27.50 -2.53 29.26
N VAL A 332 -27.60 -1.31 29.76
CA VAL A 332 -26.83 -0.14 29.30
C VAL A 332 -25.82 0.20 30.38
N ASP A 333 -24.52 0.09 30.05
CA ASP A 333 -23.42 0.26 31.01
C ASP A 333 -23.51 -0.69 32.21
N LYS A 334 -23.88 -1.94 31.96
CA LYS A 334 -24.09 -2.98 32.98
C LYS A 334 -25.25 -2.68 33.95
N VAL A 335 -26.04 -1.63 33.69
CA VAL A 335 -27.26 -1.31 34.41
C VAL A 335 -28.45 -1.68 33.54
N GLU A 336 -29.35 -2.52 34.05
CA GLU A 336 -30.58 -2.86 33.34
C GLU A 336 -31.48 -1.63 33.18
N LYS A 337 -31.92 -1.37 31.94
CA LYS A 337 -32.86 -0.31 31.61
C LYS A 337 -34.00 -0.88 30.77
N GLN A 338 -35.20 -0.34 30.98
CA GLN A 338 -36.34 -0.58 30.11
C GLN A 338 -36.38 0.52 29.05
N ILE A 339 -36.31 0.14 27.78
CA ILE A 339 -36.33 1.08 26.65
C ILE A 339 -37.61 0.90 25.82
N PRO A 340 -38.25 1.98 25.35
CA PRO A 340 -39.41 1.89 24.47
C PRO A 340 -39.05 1.26 23.12
N VAL A 341 -39.91 0.40 22.56
CA VAL A 341 -39.68 -0.25 21.27
C VAL A 341 -40.91 -0.21 20.37
N ILE A 342 -40.68 -0.12 19.06
CA ILE A 342 -41.65 -0.40 18.00
C ILE A 342 -41.44 -1.84 17.56
N THR A 343 -42.51 -2.64 17.56
CA THR A 343 -42.51 -3.99 17.01
C THR A 343 -43.01 -3.96 15.57
N VAL A 344 -42.25 -4.56 14.67
CA VAL A 344 -42.60 -4.68 13.25
C VAL A 344 -42.57 -6.15 12.83
N GLU A 345 -43.44 -6.51 11.89
CA GLU A 345 -43.51 -7.84 11.30
C GLU A 345 -43.24 -7.76 9.80
N ASP A 346 -42.50 -8.74 9.26
CA ASP A 346 -42.30 -8.87 7.82
C ASP A 346 -43.30 -9.82 7.13
N GLU A 347 -43.29 -9.84 5.80
CA GLU A 347 -44.17 -10.70 4.98
C GLU A 347 -43.94 -12.21 5.21
N ARG A 348 -42.89 -12.60 5.94
CA ARG A 348 -42.55 -13.98 6.30
C ARG A 348 -42.88 -14.29 7.77
N LYS A 349 -43.57 -13.39 8.46
CA LYS A 349 -43.93 -13.46 9.88
C LYS A 349 -42.71 -13.44 10.83
N ASN A 350 -41.59 -12.87 10.40
CA ASN A 350 -40.52 -12.57 11.33
C ASN A 350 -40.85 -11.28 12.09
N THR A 351 -40.54 -11.25 13.38
CA THR A 351 -40.83 -10.11 14.26
C THR A 351 -39.54 -9.42 14.66
N TRP A 352 -39.54 -8.09 14.64
CA TRP A 352 -38.40 -7.26 14.98
C TRP A 352 -38.82 -6.21 16.01
N ALA A 353 -38.00 -5.99 17.04
CA ALA A 353 -38.17 -4.89 17.98
C ALA A 353 -37.10 -3.84 17.74
N ILE A 354 -37.54 -2.61 17.50
CA ILE A 354 -36.70 -1.45 17.20
C ILE A 354 -36.85 -0.47 18.35
N TYR A 355 -35.75 0.02 18.93
CA TYR A 355 -35.75 1.09 19.92
C TYR A 355 -36.47 2.32 19.35
N ASP A 356 -37.52 2.77 20.04
CA ASP A 356 -38.41 3.84 19.59
C ASP A 356 -37.80 5.22 19.87
N ASP A 357 -36.67 5.49 19.22
CA ASP A 357 -35.92 6.73 19.37
C ASP A 357 -35.48 7.24 17.98
N PRO A 358 -35.93 8.43 17.53
CA PRO A 358 -35.52 8.99 16.25
C PRO A 358 -34.01 9.27 16.17
N GLY A 359 -33.35 9.50 17.30
CA GLY A 359 -31.90 9.66 17.35
C GLY A 359 -31.14 8.34 17.30
N ASN A 360 -31.83 7.21 17.54
CA ASN A 360 -31.23 5.89 17.67
C ASN A 360 -32.27 4.77 17.42
N PRO A 361 -32.69 4.52 16.17
CA PRO A 361 -33.66 3.46 15.88
C PRO A 361 -32.95 2.10 15.78
N LEU A 362 -32.50 1.59 16.91
CA LEU A 362 -31.70 0.37 17.05
C LEU A 362 -32.55 -0.90 17.06
N ILE A 363 -32.17 -1.93 16.31
CA ILE A 363 -32.79 -3.26 16.43
C ILE A 363 -32.29 -3.96 17.70
N VAL A 364 -33.19 -4.26 18.63
CA VAL A 364 -32.87 -4.86 19.94
C VAL A 364 -33.31 -6.33 20.04
N GLU A 365 -34.28 -6.75 19.24
CA GLU A 365 -34.69 -8.15 19.15
C GLU A 365 -35.10 -8.50 17.71
N TYR A 366 -34.73 -9.72 17.26
CA TYR A 366 -35.16 -10.30 16.00
C TYR A 366 -35.54 -11.77 16.19
N LYS A 367 -36.76 -12.12 15.78
CA LYS A 367 -37.34 -13.45 15.93
C LYS A 367 -37.82 -13.98 14.59
N THR A 368 -37.32 -15.16 14.22
CA THR A 368 -37.80 -15.95 13.08
C THR A 368 -38.39 -17.27 13.57
N PRO A 369 -39.10 -18.04 12.72
CA PRO A 369 -39.54 -19.39 13.06
C PRO A 369 -38.39 -20.36 13.38
N ARG A 370 -37.16 -20.09 12.92
CA ARG A 370 -36.01 -21.00 13.04
C ARG A 370 -35.01 -20.58 14.12
N TYR A 371 -34.95 -19.31 14.49
CA TYR A 371 -34.01 -18.79 15.47
C TYR A 371 -34.49 -17.47 16.07
N ARG A 372 -33.98 -17.16 17.27
CA ARG A 372 -34.23 -15.90 17.99
C ARG A 372 -32.88 -15.28 18.34
N ARG A 373 -32.70 -14.01 18.00
CA ARG A 373 -31.52 -13.21 18.37
C ARG A 373 -31.97 -11.96 19.11
N TYR A 374 -31.19 -11.52 20.09
CA TYR A 374 -31.47 -10.32 20.87
C TYR A 374 -30.17 -9.66 21.31
N LEU A 375 -30.21 -8.34 21.41
CA LEU A 375 -29.12 -7.52 21.92
C LEU A 375 -29.14 -7.57 23.46
N LYS A 376 -28.06 -8.07 24.07
CA LYS A 376 -27.99 -8.28 25.53
C LYS A 376 -27.51 -7.06 26.30
N SER A 377 -26.53 -6.33 25.76
CA SER A 377 -25.95 -5.17 26.43
C SER A 377 -25.36 -4.15 25.47
N ILE A 378 -25.33 -2.89 25.87
CA ILE A 378 -24.63 -1.78 25.22
C ILE A 378 -23.69 -1.14 26.25
N ASN A 379 -22.44 -0.90 25.86
CA ASN A 379 -21.46 -0.17 26.67
C ASN A 379 -21.27 1.25 26.09
N THR A 380 -21.60 2.27 26.87
CA THR A 380 -21.48 3.70 26.54
C THR A 380 -20.37 4.41 27.33
N SER A 381 -19.64 3.71 28.19
CA SER A 381 -18.69 4.25 29.20
C SER A 381 -17.51 5.09 28.70
N SER A 382 -17.39 5.35 27.39
CA SER A 382 -16.50 6.38 26.86
C SER A 382 -17.19 7.71 26.50
N TRP A 383 -18.41 8.01 26.97
CA TRP A 383 -19.00 9.36 27.17
C TRP A 383 -20.46 9.29 27.68
N PRO A 384 -21.01 10.33 28.34
CA PRO A 384 -22.14 10.17 29.25
C PRO A 384 -23.50 10.10 28.52
N GLY A 385 -23.91 8.89 28.13
CA GLY A 385 -25.28 8.53 27.71
C GLY A 385 -25.41 7.98 26.28
N LEU A 386 -26.57 7.39 25.97
CA LEU A 386 -27.01 7.10 24.59
C LEU A 386 -27.18 8.43 23.83
N LYS A 387 -26.07 8.99 23.33
CA LYS A 387 -26.08 10.15 22.44
C LYS A 387 -25.06 9.97 21.33
N TRP A 388 -25.56 10.13 20.10
CA TRP A 388 -24.90 10.53 18.85
C TRP A 388 -23.37 10.46 18.81
N ILE A 389 -22.81 9.63 17.92
CA ILE A 389 -21.49 9.93 17.33
C ILE A 389 -21.72 10.97 16.20
N LYS A 390 -22.18 12.17 16.57
CA LYS A 390 -22.02 13.33 15.68
C LYS A 390 -20.61 13.85 15.97
N GLN A 391 -19.67 13.44 15.11
CA GLN A 391 -18.23 13.75 15.15
C GLN A 391 -17.41 12.87 16.11
N ILE A 392 -16.71 11.89 15.53
CA ILE A 392 -15.37 11.55 16.03
C ILE A 392 -14.55 12.85 16.04
N PRO A 393 -13.79 13.16 17.11
CA PRO A 393 -12.94 14.36 17.14
C PRO A 393 -12.03 14.40 15.91
N PRO A 394 -11.70 15.60 15.37
CA PRO A 394 -10.77 15.70 14.26
C PRO A 394 -9.49 14.95 14.61
N VAL A 395 -9.17 13.94 13.81
CA VAL A 395 -7.91 13.21 13.92
C VAL A 395 -6.80 14.22 13.66
N LYS A 396 -5.94 14.46 14.66
CA LYS A 396 -4.68 15.18 14.47
C LYS A 396 -3.68 14.32 13.72
#